data_AF-A0A925ZQN3-F1
#
_entry.id   AF-A0A925ZQN3-F1
#
_cell.length_a   1.000
_cell.length_b   1.000
_cell.length_c   1.000
_cell.angle_alpha   90.00
_cell.angle_beta   90.00
_cell.angle_gamma   90.00
#
_symmetry.space_group_name_H-M   'P 1'
#
loop_
_entity.id
_entity.type
_entity.pdbx_description
1 polymer ?
#
loop_
_entity_poly.entity_id
_entity_poly.type
_entity_poly.pdbx_seq_one_letter_code
_entity_poly.pdbx_strand_id
1 'polypeptide(L)'
;MFGIPRFVYLASSLALASSFTLAGCTCGSGPYSGDYFDGDRPGPAEYKYAEGTKGDPKVVGCADGQRESFADLTKNPRVAGCVGNWQGSKSLRDKPTGKACGDDGEKCAVPADVCSVGWHVCGVDGKGEDLAAHTNPKECDNAGPGRFNAALSHSPTDEINPCPVLKKDQILPCVQSGLGSEPVCCGNDCKGGKCKDGVWKGKTKISIGTSEGCGAVASDRNPGVLCCFDGEGNPSAGDAKADAKLDDTKAGDAKAEGDAKAGDAKAGDAKAGDAKVEGDAKATGDAKATGDAKATGDGKKDDAKVEAKAEVKGEGKAEAKVDTKN
;
A
#
# COMPACT_ATOMS: atom_id res chain seq x y z
N MET A 1 -69.71 46.56 -24.47
CA MET A 1 -70.14 46.73 -23.07
C MET A 1 -69.85 45.45 -22.32
N PHE A 2 -68.99 45.56 -21.31
CA PHE A 2 -68.76 44.75 -20.10
C PHE A 2 -69.27 43.29 -19.98
N GLY A 3 -68.37 42.41 -19.51
CA GLY A 3 -68.77 41.23 -18.72
C GLY A 3 -67.78 40.07 -18.69
N ILE A 4 -66.75 40.15 -17.84
CA ILE A 4 -65.85 39.04 -17.48
C ILE A 4 -66.49 38.24 -16.33
N PRO A 5 -66.46 36.89 -16.32
CA PRO A 5 -66.50 36.13 -15.07
C PRO A 5 -65.10 35.65 -14.70
N ARG A 6 -64.70 36.02 -13.48
CA ARG A 6 -63.49 35.58 -12.78
C ARG A 6 -63.59 34.07 -12.48
N PHE A 7 -62.67 33.28 -13.02
CA PHE A 7 -62.35 31.97 -12.44
C PHE A 7 -61.14 32.13 -11.50
N VAL A 8 -61.34 31.66 -10.28
CA VAL A 8 -60.38 31.65 -9.18
C VAL A 8 -59.26 30.67 -9.53
N TYR A 9 -58.02 31.16 -9.62
CA TYR A 9 -56.82 30.32 -9.68
C TYR A 9 -56.58 29.70 -8.30
N LEU A 10 -56.79 28.39 -8.17
CA LEU A 10 -56.18 27.61 -7.09
C LEU A 10 -54.71 27.40 -7.47
N ALA A 11 -53.80 28.10 -6.80
CA ALA A 11 -52.38 27.80 -6.84
C ALA A 11 -52.13 26.51 -6.05
N SER A 12 -51.97 25.38 -6.75
CA SER A 12 -51.45 24.16 -6.17
C SER A 12 -49.93 24.16 -6.37
N SER A 13 -49.22 24.53 -5.31
CA SER A 13 -47.75 24.54 -5.26
C SER A 13 -47.23 23.10 -5.14
N LEU A 14 -47.11 22.37 -6.26
CA LEU A 14 -46.23 21.22 -6.31
C LEU A 14 -44.79 21.72 -6.48
N ALA A 15 -44.06 21.82 -5.37
CA ALA A 15 -42.62 21.92 -5.41
C ALA A 15 -42.07 20.59 -5.94
N LEU A 16 -41.73 20.53 -7.23
CA LEU A 16 -40.87 19.48 -7.75
C LEU A 16 -39.52 19.61 -7.05
N ALA A 17 -39.27 18.73 -6.09
CA ALA A 17 -37.93 18.45 -5.60
C ALA A 17 -37.13 17.91 -6.80
N SER A 18 -36.38 18.81 -7.44
CA SER A 18 -35.41 18.46 -8.45
C SER A 18 -34.26 17.77 -7.73
N SER A 19 -34.34 16.44 -7.65
CA SER A 19 -33.21 15.60 -7.28
C SER A 19 -32.14 15.78 -8.34
N PHE A 20 -31.27 16.78 -8.15
CA PHE A 20 -29.95 16.80 -8.77
C PHE A 20 -29.19 15.62 -8.19
N THR A 21 -29.31 14.48 -8.85
CA THR A 21 -28.27 13.46 -8.80
C THR A 21 -27.03 14.13 -9.39
N LEU A 22 -26.11 14.57 -8.51
CA LEU A 22 -24.73 14.73 -8.94
C LEU A 22 -24.31 13.37 -9.49
N ALA A 23 -24.28 13.26 -10.81
CA ALA A 23 -23.46 12.27 -11.47
C ALA A 23 -22.01 12.64 -11.15
N GLY A 24 -21.56 12.21 -9.97
CA GLY A 24 -20.12 12.12 -9.71
C GLY A 24 -19.58 11.19 -10.76
N CYS A 25 -18.73 11.69 -11.65
CA CYS A 25 -17.90 10.84 -12.49
C CYS A 25 -17.02 10.02 -11.53
N THR A 26 -17.49 8.84 -11.15
CA THR A 26 -16.63 7.83 -10.54
C THR A 26 -15.72 7.37 -11.67
N CYS A 27 -14.42 7.65 -11.59
CA CYS A 27 -13.42 6.97 -12.39
C CYS A 27 -13.45 5.49 -11.98
N GLY A 28 -14.34 4.73 -12.63
CA GLY A 28 -14.58 3.32 -12.35
C GLY A 28 -13.47 2.46 -12.94
N SER A 29 -13.12 1.41 -12.22
CA SER A 29 -12.23 0.29 -12.57
C SER A 29 -12.74 -0.59 -13.72
N GLY A 30 -13.50 0.01 -14.66
CA GLY A 30 -13.97 -0.65 -15.87
C GLY A 30 -12.86 -0.73 -16.93
N PRO A 31 -12.94 -1.69 -17.87
CA PRO A 31 -12.03 -1.74 -19.00
C PRO A 31 -12.11 -0.44 -19.79
N TYR A 32 -10.96 0.21 -19.99
CA TYR A 32 -10.86 1.46 -20.74
C TYR A 32 -11.36 1.27 -22.18
N SER A 33 -12.34 2.09 -22.60
CA SER A 33 -12.88 2.11 -23.98
C SER A 33 -12.70 3.47 -24.66
N GLY A 34 -11.64 4.21 -24.34
CA GLY A 34 -11.37 5.53 -24.92
C GLY A 34 -10.50 5.47 -26.19
N ASP A 35 -10.61 6.53 -27.00
CA ASP A 35 -10.02 6.65 -28.35
C ASP A 35 -8.55 7.15 -28.36
N TYR A 36 -7.80 7.08 -27.25
CA TYR A 36 -6.40 7.51 -27.26
C TYR A 36 -5.59 6.64 -28.23
N PHE A 37 -4.89 7.31 -29.14
CA PHE A 37 -4.21 6.69 -30.27
C PHE A 37 -3.05 5.81 -29.80
N ASP A 38 -3.18 4.50 -30.00
CA ASP A 38 -2.28 3.43 -29.51
C ASP A 38 -0.92 3.32 -30.23
N GLY A 39 -0.54 4.34 -31.01
CA GLY A 39 0.64 4.29 -31.89
C GLY A 39 1.98 4.23 -31.15
N ASP A 40 2.00 4.55 -29.86
CA ASP A 40 3.16 4.46 -28.99
C ASP A 40 3.10 3.27 -28.02
N ARG A 41 2.01 2.48 -28.01
CA ARG A 41 1.88 1.37 -27.07
C ARG A 41 2.88 0.26 -27.39
N PRO A 42 3.67 -0.18 -26.41
CA PRO A 42 4.61 -1.26 -26.62
C PRO A 42 3.86 -2.57 -26.90
N GLY A 43 4.53 -3.48 -27.61
CA GLY A 43 4.09 -4.87 -27.70
C GLY A 43 4.15 -5.58 -26.34
N PRO A 44 3.84 -6.89 -26.31
CA PRO A 44 3.92 -7.68 -25.08
C PRO A 44 5.28 -7.52 -24.39
N ALA A 45 5.26 -7.46 -23.06
CA ALA A 45 6.44 -7.37 -22.22
C ALA A 45 7.16 -8.72 -22.17
N GLU A 46 8.22 -8.85 -22.96
CA GLU A 46 9.14 -10.00 -22.91
C GLU A 46 10.52 -9.52 -22.47
N TYR A 47 10.81 -9.65 -21.18
CA TYR A 47 12.11 -9.29 -20.61
C TYR A 47 12.80 -10.51 -20.03
N LYS A 48 14.13 -10.52 -20.11
CA LYS A 48 14.95 -11.41 -19.31
C LYS A 48 15.34 -10.67 -18.03
N TYR A 49 14.58 -10.89 -16.96
CA TYR A 49 14.78 -10.19 -15.69
C TYR A 49 16.12 -10.50 -15.04
N ALA A 50 16.63 -9.53 -14.27
CA ALA A 50 17.80 -9.73 -13.43
C ALA A 50 17.30 -10.14 -12.04
N GLU A 51 16.92 -11.40 -11.89
CA GLU A 51 16.29 -11.90 -10.66
C GLU A 51 17.20 -11.79 -9.43
N GLY A 52 16.62 -11.36 -8.32
CA GLY A 52 17.23 -11.40 -6.99
C GLY A 52 17.25 -12.81 -6.41
N THR A 53 17.91 -12.97 -5.27
CA THR A 53 17.85 -14.22 -4.51
C THR A 53 16.48 -14.39 -3.88
N LYS A 54 15.89 -15.59 -4.02
CA LYS A 54 14.64 -15.94 -3.31
C LYS A 54 14.82 -15.82 -1.79
N GLY A 55 13.79 -15.34 -1.11
CA GLY A 55 13.82 -15.13 0.33
C GLY A 55 12.43 -14.96 0.93
N ASP A 56 12.38 -14.57 2.20
CA ASP A 56 11.13 -14.22 2.87
C ASP A 56 10.49 -13.00 2.17
N PRO A 57 9.25 -13.11 1.65
CA PRO A 57 8.53 -12.01 1.00
C PRO A 57 8.55 -10.71 1.80
N LYS A 58 8.53 -10.77 3.14
CA LYS A 58 8.55 -9.56 3.99
C LYS A 58 9.86 -8.78 3.90
N VAL A 59 10.97 -9.48 3.63
CA VAL A 59 12.30 -8.88 3.44
C VAL A 59 12.50 -8.53 1.97
N VAL A 60 12.07 -9.41 1.08
CA VAL A 60 12.22 -9.26 -0.36
C VAL A 60 11.27 -8.20 -0.92
N GLY A 61 10.11 -7.96 -0.33
CA GLY A 61 9.14 -6.97 -0.78
C GLY A 61 8.21 -7.42 -1.91
N CYS A 62 8.56 -8.47 -2.64
CA CYS A 62 7.68 -9.14 -3.60
C CYS A 62 6.97 -10.32 -2.95
N ALA A 63 5.68 -10.47 -3.22
CA ALA A 63 4.81 -11.40 -2.51
C ALA A 63 5.10 -12.88 -2.84
N ASP A 64 5.68 -13.17 -4.00
CA ASP A 64 6.18 -14.49 -4.39
C ASP A 64 7.60 -14.79 -3.88
N GLY A 65 8.26 -13.80 -3.27
CA GLY A 65 9.55 -13.96 -2.61
C GLY A 65 10.77 -13.80 -3.51
N GLN A 66 10.63 -13.30 -4.74
CA GLN A 66 11.75 -12.95 -5.62
C GLN A 66 11.55 -11.55 -6.22
N ARG A 67 12.64 -10.80 -6.48
CA ARG A 67 12.57 -9.50 -7.17
C ARG A 67 13.06 -9.65 -8.60
N GLU A 68 12.43 -8.95 -9.54
CA GLU A 68 12.82 -8.94 -10.95
C GLU A 68 13.59 -7.65 -11.31
N SER A 69 13.55 -6.68 -10.39
CA SER A 69 14.28 -5.41 -10.47
C SER A 69 14.58 -4.89 -9.07
N PHE A 70 15.59 -4.01 -8.97
CA PHE A 70 16.23 -3.69 -7.68
C PHE A 70 16.67 -4.96 -6.93
N ALA A 71 17.22 -5.91 -7.68
CA ALA A 71 17.51 -7.28 -7.24
C ALA A 71 18.59 -7.39 -6.14
N ASP A 72 19.51 -6.42 -6.08
CA ASP A 72 20.52 -6.35 -5.03
C ASP A 72 19.91 -5.77 -3.74
N LEU A 73 19.46 -6.68 -2.86
CA LEU A 73 18.91 -6.38 -1.54
C LEU A 73 19.86 -5.57 -0.64
N THR A 74 21.17 -5.70 -0.83
CA THR A 74 22.15 -4.95 -0.02
C THR A 74 22.23 -3.49 -0.43
N LYS A 75 21.94 -3.19 -1.69
CA LYS A 75 21.89 -1.82 -2.23
C LYS A 75 20.51 -1.20 -2.07
N ASN A 76 19.46 -1.97 -2.31
CA ASN A 76 18.09 -1.46 -2.39
C ASN A 76 17.14 -2.19 -1.41
N PRO A 77 17.40 -2.17 -0.10
CA PRO A 77 16.63 -2.98 0.84
C PRO A 77 15.15 -2.59 0.93
N ARG A 78 14.77 -1.38 0.51
CA ARG A 78 13.44 -0.78 0.73
C ARG A 78 12.66 -0.43 -0.53
N VAL A 79 13.17 -0.81 -1.70
CA VAL A 79 12.45 -0.71 -2.98
C VAL A 79 12.68 -2.00 -3.74
N ALA A 80 11.60 -2.59 -4.25
CA ALA A 80 11.62 -3.77 -5.09
C ALA A 80 10.85 -3.49 -6.38
N GLY A 81 11.29 -4.08 -7.49
CA GLY A 81 10.44 -4.23 -8.66
C GLY A 81 9.95 -5.67 -8.73
N CYS A 82 8.64 -5.85 -8.67
CA CYS A 82 7.97 -7.14 -8.62
C CYS A 82 7.11 -7.32 -9.87
N VAL A 83 7.13 -8.51 -10.46
CA VAL A 83 6.37 -8.84 -11.67
C VAL A 83 5.13 -9.64 -11.28
N GLY A 84 4.00 -9.32 -11.92
CA GLY A 84 2.78 -10.07 -11.73
C GLY A 84 1.95 -10.21 -12.99
N ASN A 85 1.01 -11.15 -12.96
CA ASN A 85 0.04 -11.38 -14.02
C ASN A 85 -1.38 -11.17 -13.47
N TRP A 86 -2.16 -10.28 -14.10
CA TRP A 86 -3.57 -10.04 -13.76
C TRP A 86 -4.42 -9.93 -15.02
N GLN A 87 -5.73 -10.17 -14.85
CA GLN A 87 -6.68 -10.12 -15.95
C GLN A 87 -7.17 -8.70 -16.24
N GLY A 88 -7.03 -8.28 -17.49
CA GLY A 88 -7.50 -6.98 -17.98
C GLY A 88 -6.69 -5.81 -17.44
N SER A 89 -7.22 -4.60 -17.64
CA SER A 89 -6.63 -3.38 -17.08
C SER A 89 -7.10 -3.17 -15.64
N LYS A 90 -6.17 -2.82 -14.76
CA LYS A 90 -6.41 -2.54 -13.34
C LYS A 90 -5.71 -1.27 -12.91
N SER A 91 -6.17 -0.63 -11.84
CA SER A 91 -5.47 0.52 -11.29
C SER A 91 -4.29 0.05 -10.43
N LEU A 92 -3.15 0.72 -10.53
CA LEU A 92 -2.04 0.53 -9.58
C LEU A 92 -2.41 0.99 -8.16
N ARG A 93 -3.54 1.67 -7.97
CA ARG A 93 -4.12 2.05 -6.67
C ARG A 93 -5.29 1.17 -6.23
N ASP A 94 -5.60 0.09 -6.95
CA ASP A 94 -6.61 -0.86 -6.49
C ASP A 94 -6.18 -1.44 -5.13
N LYS A 95 -7.12 -1.52 -4.18
CA LYS A 95 -6.82 -1.97 -2.81
C LYS A 95 -6.32 -3.42 -2.85
N PRO A 96 -5.22 -3.75 -2.16
CA PRO A 96 -4.72 -5.12 -2.10
C PRO A 96 -5.75 -6.04 -1.46
N THR A 97 -5.85 -7.25 -1.97
CA THR A 97 -6.68 -8.32 -1.42
C THR A 97 -5.99 -9.05 -0.27
N GLY A 98 -4.65 -8.96 -0.22
CA GLY A 98 -3.80 -9.65 0.76
C GLY A 98 -3.45 -11.08 0.36
N LYS A 99 -3.88 -11.53 -0.83
CA LYS A 99 -3.47 -12.81 -1.39
C LYS A 99 -2.16 -12.63 -2.17
N ALA A 100 -1.11 -13.33 -1.75
CA ALA A 100 0.17 -13.30 -2.45
C ALA A 100 0.04 -13.81 -3.90
N CYS A 101 0.74 -13.14 -4.81
CA CYS A 101 0.80 -13.45 -6.23
C CYS A 101 2.14 -12.99 -6.81
N GLY A 102 2.42 -13.34 -8.06
CA GLY A 102 3.66 -12.95 -8.75
C GLY A 102 3.85 -13.74 -10.04
N ASP A 103 4.96 -13.56 -10.73
CA ASP A 103 5.28 -14.33 -11.95
C ASP A 103 5.73 -15.76 -11.65
N ASP A 104 6.33 -15.97 -10.49
CA ASP A 104 6.61 -17.28 -9.90
C ASP A 104 5.42 -17.89 -9.12
N GLY A 105 4.33 -17.14 -9.02
CA GLY A 105 3.18 -17.45 -8.17
C GLY A 105 1.87 -17.66 -8.91
N GLU A 106 0.77 -17.41 -8.18
CA GLU A 106 -0.56 -17.37 -8.78
C GLU A 106 -0.81 -16.03 -9.49
N LYS A 107 -1.85 -15.99 -10.32
CA LYS A 107 -2.33 -14.74 -10.90
C LYS A 107 -2.84 -13.79 -9.81
N CYS A 108 -2.46 -12.53 -9.95
CA CYS A 108 -2.87 -11.43 -9.10
C CYS A 108 -4.33 -11.03 -9.35
N ALA A 109 -5.06 -10.76 -8.27
CA ALA A 109 -6.41 -10.19 -8.36
C ALA A 109 -6.34 -8.71 -8.72
N VAL A 110 -5.38 -7.99 -8.12
CA VAL A 110 -5.04 -6.59 -8.40
C VAL A 110 -3.52 -6.41 -8.44
N PRO A 111 -2.99 -5.36 -9.09
CA PRO A 111 -1.54 -5.12 -9.16
C PRO A 111 -0.89 -4.99 -7.79
N ALA A 112 -1.57 -4.41 -6.80
CA ALA A 112 -1.02 -4.22 -5.46
C ALA A 112 -0.69 -5.52 -4.72
N ASP A 113 -1.26 -6.66 -5.13
CA ASP A 113 -1.02 -7.96 -4.49
C ASP A 113 0.38 -8.53 -4.79
N VAL A 114 1.11 -7.99 -5.77
CA VAL A 114 2.51 -8.37 -6.01
C VAL A 114 3.45 -7.85 -4.93
N CYS A 115 3.03 -6.82 -4.19
CA CYS A 115 3.79 -6.31 -3.06
C CYS A 115 3.50 -7.18 -1.83
N SER A 116 4.55 -7.57 -1.12
CA SER A 116 4.42 -8.36 0.11
C SER A 116 3.68 -7.57 1.20
N VAL A 117 3.08 -8.29 2.16
CA VAL A 117 2.52 -7.67 3.37
C VAL A 117 3.56 -6.80 4.07
N GLY A 118 3.15 -5.57 4.45
CA GLY A 118 4.04 -4.54 5.02
C GLY A 118 4.74 -3.68 3.98
N TRP A 119 4.51 -3.95 2.69
CA TRP A 119 4.94 -3.14 1.56
C TRP A 119 3.72 -2.63 0.80
N HIS A 120 3.89 -1.53 0.09
CA HIS A 120 2.85 -0.92 -0.74
C HIS A 120 3.38 -0.59 -2.13
N VAL A 121 2.47 -0.37 -3.08
CA VAL A 121 2.87 0.14 -4.40
C VAL A 121 3.42 1.56 -4.23
N CYS A 122 4.65 1.81 -4.65
CA CYS A 122 5.28 3.12 -4.53
C CYS A 122 4.39 4.22 -5.14
N GLY A 123 4.17 5.30 -4.38
CA GLY A 123 3.35 6.43 -4.78
C GLY A 123 1.85 6.16 -4.76
N VAL A 124 1.36 5.18 -4.00
CA VAL A 124 -0.07 4.83 -3.90
C VAL A 124 -0.95 6.03 -3.53
N ASP A 125 -0.43 6.96 -2.73
CA ASP A 125 -1.12 8.19 -2.34
C ASP A 125 -0.92 9.34 -3.34
N GLY A 126 -0.19 9.13 -4.43
CA GLY A 126 0.15 10.12 -5.45
C GLY A 126 1.26 11.08 -5.07
N LYS A 127 1.95 10.83 -3.96
CA LYS A 127 3.12 11.60 -3.52
C LYS A 127 4.37 11.07 -4.20
N GLY A 128 5.04 11.90 -5.00
CA GLY A 128 6.31 11.54 -5.62
C GLY A 128 7.42 11.31 -4.59
N GLU A 129 7.28 11.91 -3.42
CA GLU A 129 8.21 11.79 -2.29
C GLU A 129 8.37 10.35 -1.80
N ASP A 130 7.32 9.53 -1.91
CA ASP A 130 7.36 8.11 -1.53
C ASP A 130 8.43 7.38 -2.37
N LEU A 131 8.33 7.44 -3.71
CA LEU A 131 9.34 6.84 -4.57
C LEU A 131 10.72 7.51 -4.39
N ALA A 132 10.75 8.83 -4.24
CA ALA A 132 12.01 9.58 -4.08
C ALA A 132 12.74 9.29 -2.76
N ALA A 133 12.03 8.82 -1.72
CA ALA A 133 12.63 8.42 -0.45
C ALA A 133 13.31 7.04 -0.55
N HIS A 134 12.90 6.20 -1.49
CA HIS A 134 13.36 4.81 -1.60
C HIS A 134 14.35 4.56 -2.74
N THR A 135 14.42 5.46 -3.73
CA THR A 135 15.39 5.40 -4.83
C THR A 135 15.72 6.80 -5.35
N ASN A 136 16.78 6.90 -6.14
CA ASN A 136 17.13 8.10 -6.90
C ASN A 136 17.07 7.85 -8.41
N PRO A 137 17.17 8.89 -9.27
CA PRO A 137 17.09 8.71 -10.72
C PRO A 137 18.09 7.72 -11.29
N LYS A 138 19.31 7.69 -10.73
CA LYS A 138 20.37 6.83 -11.24
C LYS A 138 20.08 5.37 -10.92
N GLU A 139 19.64 5.07 -9.70
CA GLU A 139 19.25 3.70 -9.32
C GLU A 139 17.99 3.26 -10.06
N CYS A 140 16.99 4.13 -10.19
CA CYS A 140 15.77 3.90 -10.96
C CYS A 140 16.08 3.57 -12.44
N ASP A 141 17.02 4.31 -13.05
CA ASP A 141 17.46 4.08 -14.42
C ASP A 141 18.25 2.78 -14.61
N ASN A 142 18.85 2.24 -13.54
CA ASN A 142 19.65 1.02 -13.55
C ASN A 142 18.97 -0.11 -12.76
N ALA A 143 17.67 -0.01 -12.53
CA ALA A 143 16.94 -0.93 -11.66
C ALA A 143 16.95 -2.37 -12.19
N GLY A 144 17.03 -2.51 -13.52
CA GLY A 144 17.08 -3.80 -14.21
C GLY A 144 16.39 -3.73 -15.57
N PRO A 145 16.44 -4.82 -16.34
CA PRO A 145 15.65 -4.97 -17.56
C PRO A 145 14.15 -4.97 -17.22
N GLY A 146 13.35 -4.22 -17.98
CA GLY A 146 11.89 -4.15 -17.82
C GLY A 146 11.35 -2.75 -17.54
N ARG A 147 10.03 -2.70 -17.27
CA ARG A 147 9.27 -1.52 -16.85
C ARG A 147 8.59 -1.81 -15.52
N PHE A 148 8.95 -1.08 -14.48
CA PHE A 148 8.40 -1.21 -13.14
C PHE A 148 7.70 0.08 -12.75
N ASN A 149 6.41 -0.01 -12.50
CA ASN A 149 5.51 1.12 -12.49
C ASN A 149 5.15 1.53 -11.05
N ALA A 150 5.19 2.83 -10.78
CA ALA A 150 4.66 3.43 -9.57
C ALA A 150 3.21 3.89 -9.79
N ALA A 151 2.44 3.98 -8.71
CA ALA A 151 1.02 4.32 -8.71
C ALA A 151 0.74 5.84 -8.85
N LEU A 152 1.55 6.54 -9.65
CA LEU A 152 1.35 7.95 -9.95
C LEU A 152 1.56 8.26 -11.44
N SER A 153 0.68 9.09 -11.96
CA SER A 153 0.87 9.79 -13.22
C SER A 153 2.05 10.75 -13.11
N HIS A 154 2.73 11.06 -14.22
CA HIS A 154 3.90 11.94 -14.21
C HIS A 154 3.55 13.43 -14.36
N SER A 155 2.25 13.76 -14.34
CA SER A 155 1.67 15.09 -14.43
C SER A 155 0.36 15.16 -13.63
N PRO A 156 -0.02 16.33 -13.08
CA PRO A 156 -1.30 16.55 -12.39
C PRO A 156 -2.52 16.52 -13.33
N THR A 157 -2.30 16.53 -14.63
CA THR A 157 -3.33 16.49 -15.68
C THR A 157 -2.84 15.64 -16.85
N ASP A 158 -3.78 15.04 -17.56
CA ASP A 158 -3.63 14.30 -18.82
C ASP A 158 -3.66 15.21 -20.08
N GLU A 159 -3.74 16.53 -19.90
CA GLU A 159 -3.68 17.54 -20.95
C GLU A 159 -2.40 18.38 -20.86
N ILE A 160 -1.25 17.76 -21.14
CA ILE A 160 0.05 18.42 -20.99
C ILE A 160 0.47 19.23 -22.22
N ASN A 161 0.04 20.49 -22.33
CA ASN A 161 0.68 21.47 -23.24
C ASN A 161 0.39 22.92 -22.82
N PRO A 162 1.36 23.64 -22.19
CA PRO A 162 2.70 23.21 -21.78
C PRO A 162 2.67 22.26 -20.56
N CYS A 163 3.83 21.72 -20.17
CA CYS A 163 3.92 20.96 -18.92
C CYS A 163 3.59 21.85 -17.72
N PRO A 164 2.70 21.42 -16.82
CA PRO A 164 2.37 22.17 -15.62
C PRO A 164 3.57 22.22 -14.67
N VAL A 165 3.70 23.33 -13.95
CA VAL A 165 4.70 23.47 -12.88
C VAL A 165 4.19 22.75 -11.63
N LEU A 166 4.95 21.78 -11.14
CA LEU A 166 4.60 21.04 -9.93
C LEU A 166 4.85 21.88 -8.67
N LYS A 167 3.92 21.78 -7.72
CA LYS A 167 4.04 22.36 -6.38
C LYS A 167 4.74 21.38 -5.44
N LYS A 168 5.27 21.90 -4.32
CA LYS A 168 6.13 21.16 -3.38
C LYS A 168 5.48 19.95 -2.67
N ASP A 169 4.16 19.80 -2.72
CA ASP A 169 3.45 18.66 -2.12
C ASP A 169 2.29 18.23 -3.05
N GLN A 170 2.50 18.40 -4.36
CA GLN A 170 1.47 18.14 -5.35
C GLN A 170 1.13 16.65 -5.38
N ILE A 171 -0.11 16.30 -5.01
CA ILE A 171 -0.63 14.97 -5.25
C ILE A 171 -0.81 14.80 -6.75
N LEU A 172 -0.12 13.81 -7.30
CA LEU A 172 -0.26 13.38 -8.68
C LEU A 172 -1.40 12.35 -8.77
N PRO A 173 -2.29 12.49 -9.75
CA PRO A 173 -3.41 11.58 -9.92
C PRO A 173 -2.93 10.20 -10.35
N CYS A 174 -3.88 9.28 -10.48
CA CYS A 174 -3.65 8.04 -11.20
C CYS A 174 -4.70 7.86 -12.29
N VAL A 175 -4.45 8.54 -13.40
CA VAL A 175 -5.40 8.65 -14.52
C VAL A 175 -5.29 7.38 -15.38
N GLN A 176 -6.42 6.99 -15.99
CA GLN A 176 -6.50 5.78 -16.80
C GLN A 176 -5.80 5.90 -18.16
N SER A 177 -5.74 7.11 -18.73
CA SER A 177 -5.18 7.35 -20.05
C SER A 177 -4.84 8.81 -20.27
N GLY A 178 -4.13 9.09 -21.35
CA GLY A 178 -3.84 10.43 -21.84
C GLY A 178 -2.41 10.87 -21.55
N LEU A 179 -2.03 12.00 -22.15
CA LEU A 179 -0.67 12.52 -22.07
C LEU A 179 -0.40 13.07 -20.67
N GLY A 180 0.44 12.41 -19.89
CA GLY A 180 0.65 12.75 -18.48
C GLY A 180 0.19 11.63 -17.55
N SER A 181 -0.71 10.76 -18.01
CA SER A 181 -1.27 9.67 -17.22
C SER A 181 -0.30 8.51 -17.01
N GLU A 182 0.68 8.37 -17.92
CA GLU A 182 1.62 7.27 -17.97
C GLU A 182 2.31 7.14 -16.61
N PRO A 183 2.35 5.92 -16.04
CA PRO A 183 2.93 5.70 -14.72
C PRO A 183 4.40 6.10 -14.72
N VAL A 184 4.83 6.73 -13.62
CA VAL A 184 6.26 6.87 -13.34
C VAL A 184 6.91 5.49 -13.28
N CYS A 185 8.06 5.35 -13.93
CA CYS A 185 8.65 4.05 -14.24
C CYS A 185 10.15 4.00 -13.92
N CYS A 186 10.58 2.89 -13.34
CA CYS A 186 11.98 2.50 -13.19
C CYS A 186 12.31 1.24 -13.99
N GLY A 187 13.55 1.13 -14.47
CA GLY A 187 14.01 0.07 -15.35
C GLY A 187 14.45 0.57 -16.73
N ASN A 188 15.14 -0.31 -17.44
CA ASN A 188 15.86 0.04 -18.66
C ASN A 188 14.94 0.28 -19.86
N ASP A 189 13.67 -0.15 -19.79
CA ASP A 189 12.69 0.04 -20.86
C ASP A 189 11.67 1.18 -20.56
N CYS A 190 11.94 1.97 -19.52
CA CYS A 190 11.22 3.23 -19.28
C CYS A 190 11.74 4.34 -20.21
N LYS A 191 10.87 5.28 -20.60
CA LYS A 191 11.21 6.38 -21.51
C LYS A 191 11.05 7.75 -20.85
N GLY A 192 11.71 8.75 -21.41
CA GLY A 192 11.46 10.14 -21.02
C GLY A 192 10.08 10.58 -21.50
N GLY A 193 9.21 10.93 -20.56
CA GLY A 193 7.89 11.47 -20.87
C GLY A 193 7.96 12.90 -21.40
N LYS A 194 6.79 13.41 -21.82
CA LYS A 194 6.67 14.81 -22.25
C LYS A 194 6.90 15.77 -21.09
N CYS A 195 6.42 15.43 -19.89
CA CYS A 195 6.82 16.09 -18.64
C CYS A 195 7.81 15.21 -17.87
N LYS A 196 8.84 15.81 -17.29
CA LYS A 196 9.97 15.08 -16.70
C LYS A 196 10.22 15.42 -15.24
N ASP A 197 9.28 16.13 -14.62
CA ASP A 197 9.43 16.67 -13.27
C ASP A 197 8.63 15.91 -12.21
N GLY A 198 7.84 14.89 -12.60
CA GLY A 198 6.87 14.19 -11.74
C GLY A 198 7.39 13.78 -10.36
N VAL A 199 8.60 13.22 -10.29
CA VAL A 199 9.27 12.80 -9.06
C VAL A 199 10.62 13.49 -8.90
N TRP A 200 11.43 13.44 -9.95
CA TRP A 200 12.75 14.03 -9.98
C TRP A 200 12.84 15.01 -11.13
N LYS A 201 13.10 16.28 -10.79
CA LYS A 201 13.16 17.38 -11.75
C LYS A 201 14.06 17.05 -12.96
N GLY A 202 13.46 17.05 -14.15
CA GLY A 202 14.08 16.77 -15.44
C GLY A 202 14.54 15.32 -15.66
N LYS A 203 14.23 14.41 -14.74
CA LYS A 203 14.78 13.04 -14.71
C LYS A 203 13.72 11.95 -14.55
N THR A 204 12.46 12.30 -14.28
CA THR A 204 11.39 11.31 -14.21
C THR A 204 11.16 10.65 -15.56
N LYS A 205 11.20 9.32 -15.56
CA LYS A 205 10.81 8.47 -16.67
C LYS A 205 9.42 7.89 -16.44
N ILE A 206 8.83 7.43 -17.53
CA ILE A 206 7.48 6.91 -17.60
C ILE A 206 7.47 5.57 -18.30
N SER A 207 6.40 4.82 -18.06
CA SER A 207 6.05 3.73 -18.96
C SER A 207 5.60 4.27 -20.32
N ILE A 208 5.54 3.39 -21.30
CA ILE A 208 5.28 3.72 -22.68
C ILE A 208 3.79 3.46 -22.97
N GLY A 209 3.15 4.37 -23.71
CA GLY A 209 1.78 4.23 -24.17
C GLY A 209 0.84 5.14 -23.41
N THR A 210 0.19 6.04 -24.14
CA THR A 210 -0.83 6.94 -23.56
C THR A 210 -2.14 6.23 -23.20
N SER A 211 -2.34 5.00 -23.68
CA SER A 211 -3.53 4.17 -23.43
C SER A 211 -3.48 3.39 -22.12
N GLU A 212 -2.31 3.31 -21.46
CA GLU A 212 -2.13 2.61 -20.17
C GLU A 212 -1.58 3.58 -19.13
N GLY A 213 -2.43 4.54 -18.72
CA GLY A 213 -2.15 5.35 -17.56
C GLY A 213 -2.13 4.50 -16.29
N CYS A 214 -1.55 5.01 -15.20
CA CYS A 214 -1.39 4.21 -13.99
C CYS A 214 -2.73 3.72 -13.39
N GLY A 215 -3.85 4.36 -13.73
CA GLY A 215 -5.19 3.95 -13.34
C GLY A 215 -5.78 2.78 -14.15
N ALA A 216 -5.12 2.35 -15.23
CA ALA A 216 -5.59 1.28 -16.12
C ALA A 216 -4.41 0.55 -16.79
N VAL A 217 -3.65 -0.21 -16.01
CA VAL A 217 -2.45 -0.95 -16.43
C VAL A 217 -2.78 -2.41 -16.70
N ALA A 218 -2.29 -2.95 -17.82
CA ALA A 218 -2.43 -4.37 -18.16
C ALA A 218 -1.09 -5.11 -18.01
N SER A 219 -1.11 -6.28 -17.38
CA SER A 219 0.11 -7.04 -17.09
C SER A 219 0.82 -7.61 -18.32
N ASP A 220 0.13 -7.81 -19.44
CA ASP A 220 0.74 -8.31 -20.68
C ASP A 220 1.78 -7.33 -21.26
N ARG A 221 1.72 -6.05 -20.88
CA ARG A 221 2.63 -4.99 -21.36
C ARG A 221 3.34 -4.27 -20.23
N ASN A 222 2.71 -4.17 -19.06
CA ASN A 222 3.23 -3.49 -17.89
C ASN A 222 3.14 -4.40 -16.65
N PRO A 223 3.84 -5.55 -16.65
CA PRO A 223 3.73 -6.52 -15.56
C PRO A 223 4.45 -6.07 -14.28
N GLY A 224 5.43 -5.17 -14.39
CA GLY A 224 6.26 -4.74 -13.27
C GLY A 224 5.60 -3.64 -12.44
N VAL A 225 5.61 -3.83 -11.13
CA VAL A 225 5.14 -2.88 -10.12
C VAL A 225 6.30 -2.55 -9.19
N LEU A 226 6.40 -1.27 -8.78
CA LEU A 226 7.36 -0.85 -7.76
C LEU A 226 6.73 -0.99 -6.38
N CYS A 227 7.37 -1.74 -5.50
CA CYS A 227 6.95 -1.93 -4.11
C CYS A 227 7.92 -1.21 -3.17
N CYS A 228 7.39 -0.38 -2.27
CA CYS A 228 8.13 0.44 -1.32
C CYS A 228 7.87 -0.03 0.11
N PHE A 229 8.85 0.17 0.99
CA PHE A 229 8.76 -0.16 2.41
C PHE A 229 9.01 1.06 3.28
N ASP A 230 7.97 1.54 3.95
CA ASP A 230 8.02 2.77 4.77
C ASP A 230 8.55 2.56 6.20
N GLY A 231 8.69 1.32 6.65
CA GLY A 231 9.12 1.02 8.02
C GLY A 231 10.48 1.62 8.40
N GLU A 232 10.73 1.70 9.70
CA GLU A 232 12.01 2.18 10.21
C GLU A 232 13.10 1.14 9.92
N GLY A 233 14.23 1.59 9.36
CA GLY A 233 15.34 0.71 9.02
C GLY A 233 15.05 -0.19 7.81
N ASN A 234 15.76 -1.32 7.73
CA ASN A 234 15.59 -2.30 6.67
C ASN A 234 14.55 -3.35 7.09
N PRO A 235 13.70 -3.82 6.16
CA PRO A 235 12.67 -4.79 6.47
C PRO A 235 13.25 -6.12 6.97
N SER A 236 12.58 -6.68 7.97
CA SER A 236 12.84 -7.94 8.64
C SER A 236 11.55 -8.75 8.73
N ALA A 237 11.67 -10.06 8.93
CA ALA A 237 10.50 -10.96 9.02
C ALA A 237 9.49 -10.57 10.14
N GLY A 238 9.93 -9.77 11.12
CA GLY A 238 9.14 -9.30 12.26
C GLY A 238 8.36 -7.99 12.05
N ASP A 239 8.60 -7.25 10.96
CA ASP A 239 8.08 -5.88 10.78
C ASP A 239 6.61 -5.80 10.32
N ALA A 240 5.89 -6.92 10.30
CA ALA A 240 4.50 -6.97 9.90
C ALA A 240 3.60 -6.27 10.94
N LYS A 241 3.28 -4.99 10.72
CA LYS A 241 2.00 -4.43 11.13
C LYS A 241 1.08 -4.41 9.91
N ALA A 242 -0.08 -5.04 10.04
CA ALA A 242 -1.15 -4.87 9.06
C ALA A 242 -1.64 -3.42 9.18
N ASP A 243 -1.49 -2.64 8.11
CA ASP A 243 -1.92 -1.25 8.09
C ASP A 243 -3.45 -1.15 8.08
N ALA A 244 -4.05 -1.16 9.26
CA ALA A 244 -5.36 -0.55 9.49
C ALA A 244 -5.12 0.90 9.95
N LYS A 245 -4.70 1.76 9.02
CA LYS A 245 -4.74 3.22 9.22
C LYS A 245 -5.60 3.87 8.14
N LEU A 246 -6.91 3.62 8.20
CA LEU A 246 -7.86 4.61 7.72
C LEU A 246 -7.94 5.71 8.79
N ASP A 247 -7.40 6.87 8.48
CA ASP A 247 -7.80 8.11 9.12
C ASP A 247 -9.25 8.40 8.72
N ASP A 248 -10.19 8.22 9.64
CA ASP A 248 -11.52 8.81 9.54
C ASP A 248 -11.73 9.71 10.76
N THR A 249 -11.23 10.93 10.64
CA THR A 249 -11.80 12.06 11.37
C THR A 249 -13.23 12.26 10.88
N LYS A 250 -14.23 11.81 11.66
CA LYS A 250 -15.49 12.50 11.97
C LYS A 250 -16.50 11.52 12.57
N ALA A 251 -16.57 11.46 13.90
CA ALA A 251 -17.75 10.93 14.60
C ALA A 251 -18.92 11.89 14.34
N GLY A 252 -19.76 11.54 13.37
CA GLY A 252 -21.13 12.05 13.29
C GLY A 252 -22.00 11.20 14.19
N ASP A 253 -22.63 11.82 15.18
CA ASP A 253 -23.65 11.20 16.01
C ASP A 253 -24.77 10.63 15.14
N ALA A 254 -24.89 9.30 15.12
CA ALA A 254 -26.06 8.61 14.59
C ALA A 254 -26.52 7.57 15.62
N LYS A 255 -27.47 8.01 16.44
CA LYS A 255 -28.27 7.18 17.34
C LYS A 255 -29.05 6.17 16.48
N ALA A 256 -28.79 4.88 16.64
CA ALA A 256 -29.64 3.81 16.13
C ALA A 256 -30.19 3.00 17.30
N GLU A 257 -31.45 3.29 17.64
CA GLU A 257 -32.32 2.41 18.43
C GLU A 257 -32.67 1.20 17.55
N GLY A 258 -32.53 0.00 18.09
CA GLY A 258 -32.85 -1.24 17.39
C GLY A 258 -32.66 -2.45 18.29
N ASP A 259 -33.72 -2.79 19.01
CA ASP A 259 -33.83 -3.95 19.90
C ASP A 259 -33.48 -5.27 19.20
N ALA A 260 -32.54 -6.03 19.78
CA ALA A 260 -32.44 -7.47 19.58
C ALA A 260 -32.02 -8.15 20.89
N LYS A 261 -33.00 -8.83 21.52
CA LYS A 261 -32.84 -9.58 22.76
C LYS A 261 -32.21 -10.96 22.51
N ALA A 262 -31.19 -11.23 23.32
CA ALA A 262 -30.72 -12.50 23.90
C ALA A 262 -31.10 -13.83 23.24
N GLY A 263 -30.09 -14.55 22.77
CA GLY A 263 -30.08 -16.02 22.66
C GLY A 263 -28.90 -16.56 23.46
N ASP A 264 -29.18 -17.37 24.49
CA ASP A 264 -28.19 -18.03 25.34
C ASP A 264 -27.35 -19.05 24.56
N ALA A 265 -26.02 -18.88 24.56
CA ALA A 265 -25.08 -19.95 24.20
C ALA A 265 -23.84 -19.91 25.11
N LYS A 266 -23.74 -20.97 25.88
CA LYS A 266 -22.74 -21.34 26.89
C LYS A 266 -21.31 -21.27 26.36
N ALA A 267 -20.42 -20.52 27.03
CA ALA A 267 -18.99 -20.54 26.76
C ALA A 267 -18.40 -21.90 27.20
N GLY A 268 -17.92 -22.66 26.23
CA GLY A 268 -17.12 -23.87 26.45
C GLY A 268 -15.64 -23.54 26.53
N ASP A 269 -14.97 -24.15 27.49
CA ASP A 269 -13.53 -24.06 27.75
C ASP A 269 -12.67 -24.46 26.53
N ALA A 270 -11.69 -23.62 26.19
CA ALA A 270 -10.56 -24.00 25.32
C ALA A 270 -9.24 -23.53 25.95
N LYS A 271 -8.48 -24.52 26.44
CA LYS A 271 -7.11 -24.44 27.00
C LYS A 271 -6.14 -23.75 26.04
N ALA A 272 -5.40 -22.74 26.52
CA ALA A 272 -4.15 -22.30 25.89
C ALA A 272 -3.05 -23.32 26.23
N GLY A 273 -2.40 -23.86 25.20
CA GLY A 273 -1.28 -24.78 25.34
C GLY A 273 0.02 -24.05 25.69
N ASP A 274 0.82 -24.68 26.55
CA ASP A 274 2.14 -24.22 26.99
C ASP A 274 3.09 -24.01 25.80
N ALA A 275 3.57 -22.77 25.61
CA ALA A 275 4.63 -22.46 24.64
C ALA A 275 5.99 -22.38 25.36
N LYS A 276 6.86 -23.34 25.07
CA LYS A 276 8.26 -23.39 25.53
C LYS A 276 9.12 -22.56 24.56
N VAL A 277 9.74 -21.48 25.05
CA VAL A 277 10.73 -20.70 24.29
C VAL A 277 12.11 -20.94 24.89
N GLU A 278 13.01 -21.55 24.13
CA GLU A 278 14.44 -21.64 24.44
C GLU A 278 15.20 -20.75 23.44
N GLY A 279 15.96 -19.78 23.96
CA GLY A 279 16.82 -18.90 23.16
C GLY A 279 17.18 -17.62 23.91
N ASP A 280 18.48 -17.27 23.90
CA ASP A 280 19.00 -16.06 24.54
C ASP A 280 18.44 -14.80 23.86
N ALA A 281 17.55 -14.08 24.55
CA ALA A 281 16.96 -12.84 24.06
C ALA A 281 17.42 -11.64 24.93
N LYS A 282 18.20 -10.74 24.33
CA LYS A 282 18.53 -9.44 24.89
C LYS A 282 17.40 -8.47 24.55
N ALA A 283 16.46 -8.27 25.46
CA ALA A 283 15.37 -7.29 25.30
C ALA A 283 15.75 -5.96 25.96
N THR A 284 15.82 -4.88 25.17
CA THR A 284 15.82 -3.51 25.66
C THR A 284 14.55 -2.83 25.14
N GLY A 285 13.59 -2.59 26.03
CA GLY A 285 12.33 -1.92 25.71
C GLY A 285 11.29 -2.19 26.80
N ASP A 286 10.59 -1.14 27.23
CA ASP A 286 9.57 -1.21 28.27
C ASP A 286 8.40 -2.09 27.83
N ALA A 287 8.33 -3.32 28.36
CA ALA A 287 7.22 -4.24 28.13
C ALA A 287 6.32 -4.33 29.36
N LYS A 288 5.05 -3.96 29.21
CA LYS A 288 4.00 -4.21 30.21
C LYS A 288 3.48 -5.63 30.01
N ALA A 289 3.93 -6.58 30.82
CA ALA A 289 3.40 -7.95 30.85
C ALA A 289 2.45 -8.12 32.05
N THR A 290 1.25 -8.64 31.80
CA THR A 290 0.34 -9.16 32.83
C THR A 290 0.19 -10.66 32.60
N GLY A 291 0.75 -11.47 33.49
CA GLY A 291 0.66 -12.94 33.45
C GLY A 291 1.87 -13.60 34.10
N ASP A 292 1.65 -14.69 34.84
CA ASP A 292 2.69 -15.42 35.57
C ASP A 292 3.71 -16.04 34.59
N ALA A 293 4.92 -15.49 34.57
CA ALA A 293 6.04 -16.03 33.79
C ALA A 293 7.02 -16.76 34.70
N LYS A 294 7.24 -18.05 34.45
CA LYS A 294 8.31 -18.83 35.09
C LYS A 294 9.54 -18.80 34.17
N ALA A 295 10.56 -18.03 34.55
CA ALA A 295 11.87 -18.06 33.89
C ALA A 295 12.79 -19.05 34.60
N THR A 296 13.39 -19.97 33.84
CA THR A 296 14.52 -20.80 34.29
C THR A 296 15.64 -20.66 33.27
N GLY A 297 16.79 -20.16 33.70
CA GLY A 297 17.99 -20.06 32.86
C GLY A 297 19.24 -19.88 33.73
N ASP A 298 20.22 -20.75 33.52
CA ASP A 298 21.53 -20.72 34.18
C ASP A 298 22.46 -19.76 33.42
N GLY A 299 22.82 -18.64 34.05
CA GLY A 299 23.70 -17.61 33.49
C GLY A 299 24.93 -17.36 34.36
N LYS A 300 26.11 -17.55 33.76
CA LYS A 300 27.43 -17.30 34.37
C LYS A 300 27.60 -15.82 34.74
N LYS A 301 28.20 -15.57 35.91
CA LYS A 301 28.57 -14.22 36.40
C LYS A 301 29.56 -13.58 35.44
N ASP A 302 29.22 -12.42 34.89
CA ASP A 302 30.14 -11.33 34.59
C ASP A 302 29.35 -10.00 34.55
N ASP A 303 29.99 -8.95 35.03
CA ASP A 303 29.38 -7.73 35.58
C ASP A 303 28.41 -6.97 34.64
N ALA A 304 27.14 -6.84 35.04
CA ALA A 304 26.21 -5.87 34.48
C ALA A 304 25.35 -5.24 35.58
N LYS A 305 25.58 -3.95 35.83
CA LYS A 305 24.78 -3.11 36.73
C LYS A 305 23.42 -2.82 36.07
N VAL A 306 22.33 -3.34 36.63
CA VAL A 306 20.95 -2.99 36.25
C VAL A 306 20.30 -2.22 37.39
N GLU A 307 19.99 -0.94 37.17
CA GLU A 307 19.12 -0.15 38.05
C GLU A 307 17.70 -0.20 37.48
N ALA A 308 16.79 -0.89 38.16
CA ALA A 308 15.36 -0.84 37.87
C ALA A 308 14.61 -0.38 39.12
N LYS A 309 13.90 0.76 39.02
CA LYS A 309 12.88 1.14 39.99
C LYS A 309 11.54 0.55 39.54
N ALA A 310 11.06 -0.46 40.23
CA ALA A 310 9.68 -0.96 40.08
C ALA A 310 8.88 -0.59 41.34
N GLU A 311 7.84 0.21 41.17
CA GLU A 311 6.86 0.48 42.21
C GLU A 311 5.72 -0.54 42.06
N VAL A 312 5.64 -1.52 42.97
CA VAL A 312 4.61 -2.56 42.96
C VAL A 312 3.57 -2.24 44.03
N LYS A 313 2.32 -2.01 43.61
CA LYS A 313 1.14 -2.09 44.49
C LYS A 313 0.41 -3.40 44.21
N GLY A 314 0.46 -4.32 45.16
CA GLY A 314 -0.31 -5.57 45.12
C GLY A 314 0.05 -6.45 46.32
N GLU A 315 -0.92 -6.70 47.19
CA GLU A 315 -0.77 -7.48 48.42
C GLU A 315 -0.81 -8.99 48.09
N GLY A 316 0.27 -9.70 48.40
CA GLY A 316 0.33 -11.16 48.31
C GLY A 316 1.59 -11.67 48.99
N LYS A 317 1.42 -12.45 50.08
CA LYS A 317 2.53 -13.02 50.85
C LYS A 317 3.27 -14.08 50.03
N ALA A 318 4.56 -13.88 49.79
CA ALA A 318 5.49 -14.94 49.41
C ALA A 318 6.55 -15.07 50.51
N GLU A 319 6.58 -16.22 51.19
CA GLU A 319 7.66 -16.60 52.09
C GLU A 319 8.75 -17.32 51.28
N ALA A 320 9.96 -16.75 51.24
CA ALA A 320 11.12 -17.42 50.68
C ALA A 320 12.07 -17.82 51.82
N LYS A 321 12.20 -19.13 52.06
CA LYS A 321 13.35 -19.70 52.77
C LYS A 321 14.44 -19.97 51.74
N VAL A 322 15.63 -19.42 51.97
CA VAL A 322 16.84 -19.76 51.22
C VAL A 322 17.75 -20.54 52.16
N ASP A 323 17.87 -21.85 51.93
CA ASP A 323 18.94 -22.67 52.51
C ASP A 323 20.09 -22.71 51.51
N THR A 324 21.16 -21.97 51.81
CA THR A 324 22.43 -22.05 51.08
C THR A 324 23.34 -23.10 51.74
N LYS A 325 23.67 -24.16 51.00
CA LYS A 325 24.95 -24.87 51.14
C LYS A 325 25.59 -25.01 49.76
N ASN A 326 26.88 -24.68 49.73
CA ASN A 326 27.80 -24.67 48.59
C ASN A 326 27.63 -25.83 47.61
#